data_AF-A0A645DMX4-F1
#
_entry.id   AF-A0A645DMX4-F1
#
_cell.length_a   1.000
_cell.length_b   1.000
_cell.length_c   1.000
_cell.angle_alpha   90.00
_cell.angle_beta   90.00
_cell.angle_gamma   90.00
#
_symmetry.space_group_name_H-M   'P 1'
#
loop_
_entity.id
_entity.type
_entity.pdbx_description
1 polymer ?
#
loop_
_entity_poly.entity_id
_entity_poly.type
_entity_poly.pdbx_seq_one_letter_code
_entity_poly.pdbx_strand_id
1 'polypeptide(L)'
;MGNTYTTSSEDKLDVSIKTTAIEKFTYVVIAGRKMLGTKSYYSTLNEAAWTFYSKKMQRHFQKITTYNKNYATSSYMFPDQKAITSFGNGGYIDQPPSIKIGIATFDLY
;
A
#
# COMPACT_ATOMS: atom_id res chain seq x y z
N MET A 1 -7.46 2.90 4.14
CA MET A 1 -8.37 1.89 3.53
C MET A 1 -8.86 0.95 4.62
N GLY A 2 -10.06 0.37 4.50
CA GLY A 2 -10.67 -0.46 5.54
C GLY A 2 -11.24 -1.77 4.98
N ASN A 3 -11.22 -2.83 5.81
CA ASN A 3 -11.80 -4.14 5.54
C ASN A 3 -12.72 -4.52 6.69
N THR A 4 -13.92 -5.01 6.38
CA THR A 4 -14.93 -5.45 7.36
C THR A 4 -15.17 -6.95 7.21
N TYR A 5 -15.17 -7.66 8.35
CA TYR A 5 -15.46 -9.08 8.42
C TYR A 5 -16.62 -9.32 9.39
N THR A 6 -17.62 -10.07 8.93
CA THR A 6 -18.79 -10.44 9.74
C THR A 6 -18.85 -11.95 9.88
N THR A 7 -19.00 -12.45 11.11
CA THR A 7 -19.19 -13.87 11.37
C THR A 7 -20.67 -14.25 11.26
N SER A 8 -20.97 -15.55 11.21
CA SER A 8 -22.35 -16.05 11.29
C SER A 8 -23.05 -15.71 12.61
N SER A 9 -22.29 -15.31 13.65
CA SER A 9 -22.79 -14.92 14.98
C SER A 9 -23.07 -13.42 15.15
N GLU A 10 -23.09 -12.65 14.04
CA GLU A 10 -23.22 -11.17 14.02
C GLU A 10 -22.06 -10.41 14.69
N ASP A 11 -20.97 -11.09 15.06
CA ASP A 11 -19.75 -10.40 15.49
C ASP A 11 -19.13 -9.69 14.27
N LYS A 12 -18.61 -8.49 14.49
CA LYS A 12 -18.05 -7.64 13.41
C LYS A 12 -16.63 -7.24 13.76
N LEU A 13 -15.70 -7.43 12.83
CA LEU A 13 -14.34 -6.93 12.91
C LEU A 13 -14.10 -5.98 11.76
N ASP A 14 -13.80 -4.73 12.09
CA ASP A 14 -13.35 -3.70 11.16
C ASP A 14 -11.86 -3.46 11.37
N VAL A 15 -11.08 -3.56 10.30
CA VAL A 15 -9.64 -3.27 10.30
C VAL A 15 -9.39 -2.16 9.31
N SER A 16 -8.68 -1.12 9.72
CA SER A 16 -8.29 -0.04 8.82
C SER A 16 -6.85 0.39 9.05
N ILE A 17 -6.25 0.96 8.01
CA ILE A 17 -4.90 1.50 8.06
C ILE A 17 -4.87 2.95 7.60
N LYS A 18 -3.89 3.68 8.14
CA LYS A 18 -3.48 5.02 7.70
C LYS A 18 -2.07 4.96 7.13
N THR A 19 -1.94 5.34 5.87
CA THR A 19 -0.67 5.35 5.13
C THR A 19 -0.36 6.75 4.61
N THR A 20 0.91 7.00 4.38
CA THR A 20 1.38 8.12 3.55
C THR A 20 2.20 7.49 2.44
N ALA A 21 1.89 7.73 1.17
CA ALA A 21 2.70 7.25 0.06
C ALA A 21 3.22 8.39 -0.80
N ILE A 22 4.41 8.17 -1.33
CA ILE A 22 5.08 8.99 -2.32
C ILE A 22 5.26 8.12 -3.57
N GLU A 23 4.71 8.59 -4.68
CA GLU A 23 4.91 7.97 -5.98
C GLU A 23 6.08 8.66 -6.69
N LYS A 24 7.07 7.88 -7.13
CA LYS A 24 8.18 8.38 -7.95
C LYS A 24 8.01 7.89 -9.38
N PHE A 25 7.98 8.85 -10.31
CA PHE A 25 7.91 8.61 -11.74
C PHE A 25 9.25 8.88 -12.40
N THR A 26 9.73 7.92 -13.18
CA THR A 26 10.96 8.03 -13.98
C THR A 26 10.59 8.02 -15.46
N TYR A 27 11.15 8.95 -16.22
CA TYR A 27 10.81 9.17 -17.63
C TYR A 27 12.01 8.94 -18.54
N VAL A 28 11.76 8.37 -19.73
CA VAL A 28 12.72 8.35 -20.85
C VAL A 28 12.45 9.54 -21.75
N VAL A 29 13.50 10.17 -22.28
CA VAL A 29 13.37 11.22 -23.31
C VAL A 29 13.74 10.65 -24.67
N ILE A 30 12.79 10.62 -25.60
CA ILE A 30 13.01 10.19 -26.99
C ILE A 30 12.52 11.29 -27.92
N ALA A 31 13.38 11.76 -28.83
CA ALA A 31 13.07 12.81 -29.80
C ALA A 31 12.38 14.04 -29.16
N GLY A 32 12.85 14.45 -27.97
CA GLY A 32 12.31 15.59 -27.22
C GLY A 32 11.00 15.33 -26.45
N ARG A 33 10.45 14.12 -26.48
CA ARG A 33 9.24 13.75 -25.74
C ARG A 33 9.57 12.96 -24.49
N LYS A 34 8.93 13.29 -23.36
CA LYS A 34 9.00 12.51 -22.12
C LYS A 34 7.99 11.37 -22.17
N MET A 35 8.47 10.14 -21.98
CA MET A 35 7.64 8.94 -21.95
C MET A 35 7.81 8.27 -20.60
N LEU A 36 6.73 7.82 -19.98
CA LEU A 36 6.79 7.17 -18.67
C LEU A 36 7.57 5.85 -18.79
N GLY A 37 8.63 5.71 -18.00
CA GLY A 37 9.44 4.50 -17.90
C GLY A 37 9.03 3.65 -16.71
N THR A 38 9.22 4.16 -15.49
CA THR A 38 8.93 3.42 -14.25
C THR A 38 8.08 4.26 -13.31
N LYS A 39 7.13 3.61 -12.63
CA LYS A 39 6.44 4.14 -11.45
C LYS A 39 6.80 3.27 -10.26
N SER A 40 7.25 3.90 -9.18
CA SER A 40 7.70 3.23 -7.94
C SER A 40 7.12 3.92 -6.72
N TYR A 41 7.10 3.22 -5.59
CA TYR A 41 6.39 3.66 -4.38
C TYR A 41 7.31 3.67 -3.16
N TYR A 42 7.14 4.69 -2.32
CA TYR A 42 7.62 4.72 -0.96
C TYR A 42 6.46 5.05 -0.04
N SER A 43 6.12 4.12 0.84
CA SER A 43 4.94 4.22 1.68
C SER A 43 5.29 4.04 3.15
N THR A 44 4.77 4.90 4.00
CA THR A 44 4.83 4.78 5.46
C THR A 44 3.50 4.26 5.97
N LEU A 45 3.51 3.12 6.66
CA LEU A 45 2.41 2.70 7.52
C LEU A 45 2.47 3.52 8.80
N ASN A 46 1.57 4.49 8.95
CA ASN A 46 1.50 5.33 10.14
C ASN A 46 0.81 4.56 11.28
N GLU A 47 -0.41 4.08 11.03
CA GLU A 47 -1.28 3.50 12.05
C GLU A 47 -2.11 2.34 11.48
N ALA A 48 -2.45 1.38 12.34
CA ALA A 48 -3.54 0.43 12.11
C ALA A 48 -4.55 0.50 13.26
N ALA A 49 -5.83 0.51 12.90
CA ALA A 49 -6.95 0.52 13.82
C ALA A 49 -7.80 -0.74 13.66
N TRP A 50 -8.30 -1.25 14.77
CA TRP A 50 -9.12 -2.46 14.83
C TRP A 50 -10.32 -2.13 15.72
N THR A 51 -11.51 -2.35 15.20
CA THR A 51 -12.76 -2.24 15.95
C THR A 51 -13.44 -3.59 15.89
N PHE A 52 -13.73 -4.17 17.05
CA PHE A 52 -14.40 -5.44 17.19
C PHE A 52 -15.69 -5.26 17.98
N TYR A 53 -16.82 -5.61 17.39
CA TYR A 53 -18.09 -5.72 18.09
C TYR A 53 -18.35 -7.20 18.41
N SER A 54 -18.56 -7.49 19.70
CA SER A 54 -19.04 -8.79 20.15
C SER A 54 -20.53 -8.74 20.44
N LYS A 55 -21.31 -9.57 19.73
CA LYS A 55 -22.74 -9.75 19.98
C LYS A 55 -22.98 -10.39 21.34
N LYS A 56 -22.20 -11.40 21.72
CA LYS A 56 -22.33 -12.10 23.01
C LYS A 56 -22.18 -11.13 24.19
N MET A 57 -21.23 -10.21 24.11
CA MET A 57 -20.95 -9.26 25.18
C MET A 57 -21.71 -7.94 25.03
N GLN A 58 -22.38 -7.72 23.89
CA GLN A 58 -23.01 -6.45 23.50
C GLN A 58 -22.04 -5.26 23.65
N ARG A 59 -20.78 -5.43 23.23
CA ARG A 59 -19.70 -4.47 23.47
C ARG A 59 -18.81 -4.26 22.26
N HIS A 60 -18.32 -3.03 22.14
CA HIS A 60 -17.27 -2.65 21.19
C HIS A 60 -15.92 -2.63 21.89
N PHE A 61 -14.92 -3.19 21.22
CA PHE A 61 -13.51 -3.13 21.57
C PHE A 61 -12.80 -2.37 20.45
N GLN A 62 -11.92 -1.46 20.82
CA GLN A 62 -11.13 -0.72 19.84
C GLN A 62 -9.68 -0.64 20.26
N LYS A 63 -8.79 -0.67 19.28
CA LYS A 63 -7.37 -0.41 19.48
C LYS A 63 -6.81 0.33 18.27
N ILE A 64 -5.96 1.31 18.53
CA ILE A 64 -5.12 1.95 17.51
C ILE A 64 -3.67 1.64 17.87
N THR A 65 -2.86 1.32 16.87
CA THR A 65 -1.43 1.06 17.04
C THR A 65 -0.67 1.85 16.00
N THR A 66 0.27 2.66 16.48
CA THR A 66 1.20 3.43 15.64
C THR A 66 2.40 2.55 15.29
N TYR A 67 2.78 2.53 14.01
CA TYR A 67 3.91 1.75 13.50
C TYR A 67 5.04 2.65 12.98
N ASN A 68 4.71 3.70 12.21
CA ASN A 68 5.67 4.56 11.50
C ASN A 68 6.74 3.76 10.73
N LYS A 69 6.31 2.71 10.01
CA LYS A 69 7.20 1.80 9.31
C LYS A 69 7.17 2.05 7.81
N ASN A 70 8.36 2.10 7.20
CA ASN A 70 8.53 2.43 5.79
C ASN A 70 8.66 1.17 4.93
N TYR A 71 8.10 1.25 3.74
CA TYR A 71 8.14 0.24 2.70
C TYR A 71 8.46 0.93 1.38
N ALA A 72 9.38 0.38 0.62
CA ALA A 72 9.74 0.89 -0.69
C ALA A 72 9.70 -0.25 -1.70
N THR A 73 9.23 0.03 -2.90
CA THR A 73 9.37 -0.91 -4.00
C THR A 73 10.82 -0.94 -4.46
N SER A 74 11.26 -2.08 -5.01
CA SER A 74 12.67 -2.31 -5.36
C SER A 74 13.25 -1.19 -6.24
N SER A 75 12.42 -0.64 -7.14
CA SER A 75 12.84 0.37 -8.10
C SER A 75 12.68 1.82 -7.63
N TYR A 76 12.23 2.02 -6.39
CA TYR A 76 12.18 3.33 -5.74
C TYR A 76 13.58 3.94 -5.54
N MET A 77 14.57 3.15 -5.14
CA MET A 77 15.96 3.63 -5.01
C MET A 77 16.74 3.44 -6.31
N PHE A 78 16.47 2.35 -7.03
CA PHE A 78 17.22 1.95 -8.22
C PHE A 78 16.24 1.69 -9.38
N PRO A 79 15.83 2.73 -10.12
CA PRO A 79 14.96 2.53 -11.27
C PRO A 79 15.65 1.63 -12.30
N ASP A 80 14.86 0.82 -13.01
CA ASP A 80 15.38 -0.06 -14.07
C ASP A 80 16.14 0.75 -15.13
N GLN A 81 17.40 0.38 -15.38
CA GLN A 81 18.27 1.05 -16.34
C GLN A 81 17.67 1.06 -17.76
N LYS A 82 16.85 0.07 -18.11
CA LYS A 82 16.13 0.04 -19.40
C LYS A 82 14.98 1.03 -19.44
N ALA A 83 14.37 1.32 -18.29
CA ALA A 83 13.31 2.32 -18.10
C ALA A 83 13.80 3.77 -18.13
N ILE A 84 15.12 3.98 -18.22
CA ILE A 84 15.73 5.30 -18.44
C ILE A 84 16.35 5.44 -19.83
N THR A 85 16.54 4.33 -20.58
CA THR A 85 17.26 4.33 -21.87
C THR A 85 16.41 3.93 -23.07
N SER A 86 15.28 3.23 -22.91
CA SER A 86 14.40 2.89 -24.05
C SER A 86 12.92 2.93 -23.69
N PHE A 87 12.09 3.35 -24.65
CA PHE A 87 10.65 3.23 -24.57
C PHE A 87 10.22 1.90 -25.20
N GLY A 88 9.72 0.96 -24.38
CA GLY A 88 9.15 -0.31 -24.85
C GLY A 88 9.99 -1.57 -24.57
N ASN A 89 11.30 -1.46 -24.29
CA ASN A 89 12.14 -2.63 -23.92
C ASN A 89 12.43 -2.73 -22.41
N GLY A 90 11.82 -1.86 -21.60
CA GLY A 90 11.95 -1.85 -20.14
C GLY A 90 11.12 -0.73 -19.50
N GLY A 91 11.03 -0.78 -18.17
CA GLY A 91 10.09 0.03 -17.40
C GLY A 91 8.87 -0.75 -16.95
N TYR A 92 8.66 -0.77 -15.64
CA TYR A 92 7.51 -1.39 -15.00
C TYR A 92 6.83 -0.40 -14.07
N ILE A 93 5.52 -0.57 -13.94
CA ILE A 93 4.77 0.02 -12.85
C ILE A 93 4.87 -0.98 -11.71
N ASP A 94 5.60 -0.61 -10.66
CA ASP A 94 5.67 -1.42 -9.45
C ASP A 94 4.27 -1.68 -8.92
N GLN A 95 4.06 -2.87 -8.37
CA GLN A 95 2.94 -3.05 -7.46
C GLN A 95 3.31 -2.32 -6.16
N PRO A 96 2.39 -1.54 -5.57
CA PRO A 96 2.65 -0.92 -4.29
C PRO A 96 2.96 -1.99 -3.24
N PRO A 97 3.75 -1.65 -2.21
CA PRO A 97 3.96 -2.57 -1.11
C PRO A 97 2.63 -2.93 -0.47
N SER A 98 2.45 -4.18 -0.04
CA SER A 98 1.27 -4.60 0.69
C SER A 98 1.65 -5.19 2.04
N ILE A 99 0.73 -5.05 3.00
CA ILE A 99 0.87 -5.64 4.33
C ILE A 99 -0.33 -6.52 4.62
N LYS A 100 -0.08 -7.57 5.38
CA LYS A 100 -1.11 -8.47 5.90
C LYS A 100 -1.29 -8.25 7.40
N ILE A 101 -2.51 -7.94 7.80
CA ILE A 101 -2.93 -7.75 9.18
C ILE A 101 -4.06 -8.76 9.46
N GLY A 102 -3.71 -9.88 10.11
CA GLY A 102 -4.63 -11.01 10.24
C GLY A 102 -4.97 -11.59 8.86
N ILE A 103 -6.25 -11.59 8.49
CA ILE A 103 -6.73 -12.02 7.16
C ILE A 103 -6.85 -10.87 6.15
N ALA A 104 -6.67 -9.62 6.61
CA ALA A 104 -6.79 -8.44 5.77
C ALA A 104 -5.47 -8.14 5.08
N THR A 105 -5.52 -7.95 3.77
CA THR A 105 -4.41 -7.42 2.97
C THR A 105 -4.71 -5.98 2.63
N PHE A 106 -3.70 -5.11 2.77
CA PHE A 106 -3.80 -3.72 2.41
C PHE A 106 -2.63 -3.32 1.54
N ASP A 107 -2.94 -2.74 0.39
CA ASP A 107 -1.95 -2.11 -0.47
C ASP A 107 -1.65 -0.70 0.07
N LEU A 108 -0.37 -0.35 0.11
CA LEU A 108 0.13 0.90 0.67
C LEU A 108 0.25 1.95 -0.44
N TYR A 109 -0.87 2.55 -0.82
CA TYR A 109 -0.95 3.77 -1.63
C TYR A 109 -1.09 5.03 -0.76
#